data_AF-A0A7Y1A339-F1
#
_entry.id   AF-A0A7Y1A339-F1
#
_cell.length_a   1.000
_cell.length_b   1.000
_cell.length_c   1.000
_cell.angle_alpha   90.00
_cell.angle_beta   90.00
_cell.angle_gamma   90.00
#
_symmetry.space_group_name_H-M   'P 1'
#
loop_
_entity.id
_entity.type
_entity.pdbx_description
1 polymer ?
#
loop_
_entity_poly.entity_id
_entity_poly.type
_entity_poly.pdbx_seq_one_letter_code
_entity_poly.pdbx_strand_id
1 'polypeptide(L)'
;MVLPHSPTTHLLELREHLREHYGLFWRHKTRLLLIIGEPTEIEAIAPTLAAHQWLEGQGTVLLWGGSAQAALDQSFLKRWSGLSRWRALDGVVWALNETQAADDVAMGKGVRQVQRLARDLRWQLPLSLWQVCGSAWAQDTRKAQPVGCQLPERFSAAVLDAALNRLLEPLRRAGLAQMNAVMKDDFLLRLSRDLKGEGIDRWRHTLAHLAGEFARGVPLRGVWFSLPVQRSP
;
A
#
# COMPACT_ATOMS: atom_id res chain seq x y z
N MET A 1 9.91 -5.89 -30.34
CA MET A 1 10.15 -4.45 -30.17
C MET A 1 8.85 -3.86 -29.61
N VAL A 2 8.70 -3.82 -28.30
CA VAL A 2 7.48 -3.28 -27.67
C VAL A 2 7.65 -1.78 -27.59
N LEU A 3 6.86 -1.03 -28.36
CA LEU A 3 6.86 0.41 -28.30
C LEU A 3 6.43 0.84 -26.88
N PRO A 4 7.12 1.79 -26.24
CA PRO A 4 6.67 2.33 -24.97
C PRO A 4 5.32 3.01 -25.21
N HIS A 5 4.28 2.49 -24.55
CA HIS A 5 2.94 3.05 -24.65
C HIS A 5 2.99 4.44 -24.01
N SER A 6 2.53 5.45 -24.76
CA SER A 6 2.58 6.83 -24.29
C SER A 6 1.69 7.00 -23.06
N PRO A 7 2.05 7.87 -22.09
CA PRO A 7 1.26 8.11 -20.88
C PRO A 7 -0.18 8.53 -21.17
N THR A 8 -0.43 9.15 -22.33
CA THR A 8 -1.75 9.56 -22.81
C THR A 8 -2.64 8.37 -23.19
N THR A 9 -2.05 7.27 -23.71
CA THR A 9 -2.77 6.10 -24.19
C THR A 9 -3.40 5.34 -23.02
N HIS A 10 -2.64 5.08 -21.96
CA HIS A 10 -3.13 4.39 -20.76
C HIS A 10 -4.28 5.13 -20.06
N LEU A 11 -4.24 6.46 -20.07
CA LEU A 11 -5.26 7.30 -19.43
C LEU A 11 -6.59 7.23 -20.19
N LEU A 12 -6.54 7.15 -21.52
CA LEU A 12 -7.73 7.00 -22.37
C LEU A 12 -8.33 5.61 -22.21
N GLU A 13 -7.50 4.56 -22.30
CA GLU A 13 -7.89 3.16 -22.11
C GLU A 13 -8.59 2.97 -20.76
N LEU A 14 -7.99 3.46 -19.67
CA LEU A 14 -8.59 3.38 -18.33
C LEU A 14 -9.95 4.10 -18.28
N ARG A 15 -10.06 5.30 -18.88
CA ARG A 15 -11.30 6.07 -18.86
C ARG A 15 -12.42 5.42 -19.66
N GLU A 16 -12.09 4.78 -20.78
CA GLU A 16 -13.04 4.03 -21.60
C GLU A 16 -13.50 2.79 -20.83
N HIS A 17 -12.55 2.00 -20.31
CA HIS A 17 -12.83 0.84 -19.49
C HIS A 17 -13.76 1.16 -18.30
N LEU A 18 -13.46 2.22 -17.53
CA LEU A 18 -14.30 2.62 -16.40
C LEU A 18 -15.69 3.10 -16.82
N ARG A 19 -15.81 3.77 -17.98
CA ARG A 19 -17.11 4.19 -18.51
C ARG A 19 -17.94 3.02 -18.98
N GLU A 20 -17.33 2.03 -19.61
CA GLU A 20 -18.01 0.82 -20.06
C GLU A 20 -18.51 -0.01 -18.89
N HIS A 21 -17.68 -0.21 -17.86
CA HIS A 21 -18.02 -1.07 -16.73
C HIS A 21 -18.95 -0.39 -15.71
N TYR A 22 -18.73 0.89 -15.40
CA TYR A 22 -19.44 1.60 -14.32
C TYR A 22 -20.38 2.70 -14.80
N GLY A 23 -20.39 3.01 -16.10
CA GLY A 23 -21.17 4.07 -16.73
C GLY A 23 -20.55 5.45 -16.61
N LEU A 24 -21.29 6.48 -17.06
CA LEU A 24 -20.83 7.88 -17.07
C LEU A 24 -20.47 8.42 -15.67
N PHE A 25 -21.06 7.85 -14.61
CA PHE A 25 -20.85 8.22 -13.21
C PHE A 25 -19.81 7.34 -12.50
N TRP A 26 -18.94 6.65 -13.23
CA TRP A 26 -17.90 5.77 -12.67
C TRP A 26 -17.09 6.44 -11.55
N ARG A 27 -16.82 7.75 -11.67
CA ARG A 27 -16.08 8.53 -10.68
C ARG A 27 -16.65 8.51 -9.26
N HIS A 28 -17.95 8.23 -9.09
CA HIS A 28 -18.57 8.11 -7.76
C HIS A 28 -18.66 6.66 -7.28
N LYS A 29 -18.51 5.70 -8.20
CA LYS A 29 -18.61 4.26 -7.93
C LYS A 29 -17.25 3.62 -7.68
N THR A 30 -16.18 4.25 -8.16
CA THR A 30 -14.82 3.72 -8.03
C THR A 30 -13.97 4.51 -7.04
N ARG A 31 -12.98 3.83 -6.47
CA ARG A 31 -11.89 4.42 -5.69
C ARG A 31 -10.60 4.39 -6.49
N LEU A 32 -9.81 5.46 -6.46
CA LEU A 32 -8.51 5.57 -7.12
C LEU A 32 -7.41 5.52 -6.06
N LEU A 33 -6.67 4.41 -5.99
CA LEU A 33 -5.54 4.24 -5.09
C LEU A 33 -4.24 4.23 -5.88
N LEU A 34 -3.28 5.02 -5.41
CA LEU A 34 -1.92 5.00 -5.94
C LEU A 34 -1.10 3.98 -5.18
N ILE A 35 -0.43 3.05 -5.87
CA ILE A 35 0.54 2.15 -5.24
C ILE A 35 1.95 2.58 -5.62
N ILE A 36 2.78 2.86 -4.60
CA ILE A 36 4.21 3.18 -4.73
C ILE A 36 5.05 2.13 -4.01
N GLY A 37 6.26 1.90 -4.50
CA GLY A 37 7.17 0.88 -3.96
C GLY A 37 8.12 0.38 -5.04
N GLU A 38 9.15 -0.37 -4.63
CA GLU A 38 10.04 -0.99 -5.61
C GLU A 38 9.29 -2.09 -6.39
N PRO A 39 9.70 -2.39 -7.63
CA PRO A 39 8.96 -3.33 -8.50
C PRO A 39 8.70 -4.69 -7.86
N THR A 40 9.60 -5.15 -6.99
CA THR A 40 9.51 -6.41 -6.25
C THR A 40 8.32 -6.44 -5.27
N GLU A 41 8.11 -5.37 -4.51
CA GLU A 41 7.06 -5.23 -3.50
C GLU A 41 5.72 -4.94 -4.17
N ILE A 42 5.74 -4.17 -5.27
CA ILE A 42 4.55 -3.95 -6.09
C ILE A 42 4.05 -5.27 -6.66
N GLU A 43 4.94 -6.06 -7.27
CA GLU A 43 4.59 -7.36 -7.83
C GLU A 43 4.09 -8.33 -6.74
N ALA A 44 4.60 -8.20 -5.52
CA ALA A 44 4.15 -8.99 -4.38
C ALA A 44 2.74 -8.60 -3.89
N ILE A 45 2.30 -7.34 -4.02
CA ILE A 45 0.96 -6.91 -3.57
C ILE A 45 -0.07 -6.97 -4.69
N ALA A 46 0.32 -6.52 -5.88
CA ALA A 46 -0.52 -6.41 -7.05
C ALA A 46 0.28 -6.90 -8.28
N PRO A 47 0.31 -8.23 -8.51
CA PRO A 47 1.01 -8.81 -9.64
C PRO A 47 0.57 -8.15 -10.95
N THR A 48 1.52 -7.91 -11.86
CA THR A 48 1.30 -7.29 -13.18
C THR A 48 0.95 -5.79 -13.18
N LEU A 49 0.79 -5.14 -12.02
CA LEU A 49 0.46 -3.71 -11.94
C LEU A 49 1.52 -2.83 -12.58
N ALA A 50 2.80 -3.14 -12.35
CA ALA A 50 3.90 -2.37 -12.96
C ALA A 50 3.93 -2.52 -14.49
N ALA A 51 3.52 -3.67 -15.03
CA ALA A 51 3.44 -3.92 -16.47
C ALA A 51 2.24 -3.20 -17.12
N HIS A 52 1.05 -3.31 -16.52
CA HIS A 52 -0.19 -2.73 -17.06
C HIS A 52 -0.40 -1.25 -16.69
N GLN A 53 0.40 -0.69 -15.78
CA GLN A 53 0.31 0.66 -15.22
C GLN A 53 -0.94 0.93 -14.36
N TRP A 54 -2.02 0.17 -14.55
CA TRP A 54 -3.23 0.21 -13.74
C TRP A 54 -3.88 -1.17 -13.67
N LEU A 55 -4.64 -1.41 -12.61
CA LEU A 55 -5.51 -2.58 -12.44
C LEU A 55 -6.85 -2.13 -11.87
N GLU A 56 -7.93 -2.82 -12.22
CA GLU A 56 -9.26 -2.57 -11.69
C GLU A 56 -9.81 -3.86 -11.07
N GLY A 57 -10.43 -3.73 -9.90
CA GLY A 57 -11.16 -4.82 -9.28
C GLY A 57 -12.02 -4.33 -8.12
N GLN A 58 -13.24 -4.87 -8.02
CA GLN A 58 -14.17 -4.59 -6.92
C GLN A 58 -14.44 -3.09 -6.69
N GLY A 59 -14.50 -2.30 -7.78
CA GLY A 59 -14.71 -0.85 -7.69
C GLY A 59 -13.49 -0.08 -7.18
N THR A 60 -12.30 -0.69 -7.19
CA THR A 60 -11.05 -0.04 -6.84
C THR A 60 -10.09 -0.11 -8.03
N VAL A 61 -9.57 1.05 -8.41
CA VAL A 61 -8.55 1.20 -9.44
C VAL A 61 -7.22 1.43 -8.74
N LEU A 62 -6.27 0.55 -9.00
CA LEU A 62 -4.89 0.65 -8.56
C LEU A 62 -4.09 1.31 -9.68
N LEU A 63 -3.35 2.37 -9.35
CA LEU A 63 -2.47 3.06 -10.28
C LEU A 63 -1.03 2.84 -9.85
N TRP A 64 -0.16 2.48 -10.79
CA TRP A 64 1.27 2.38 -10.50
C TRP A 64 1.90 3.78 -10.42
N GLY A 65 2.49 4.09 -9.27
CA GLY A 65 3.16 5.36 -9.00
C GLY A 65 4.67 5.33 -9.16
N GLY A 66 5.27 4.14 -9.30
CA GLY A 66 6.73 3.96 -9.32
C GLY A 66 7.34 3.77 -7.94
N SER A 67 8.67 3.90 -7.88
CA SER A 67 9.45 3.76 -6.65
C SER A 67 9.18 4.93 -5.70
N ALA A 68 9.10 4.62 -4.41
CA ALA A 68 9.01 5.61 -3.33
C ALA A 68 10.39 6.15 -2.88
N GLN A 69 11.48 5.67 -3.49
CA GLN A 69 12.84 6.13 -3.24
C GLN A 69 13.35 6.99 -4.39
N ALA A 70 12.88 6.76 -5.62
CA ALA A 70 13.06 7.67 -6.75
C ALA A 70 12.08 8.83 -6.69
N ALA A 71 12.41 9.99 -7.24
CA ALA A 71 11.45 11.10 -7.28
C ALA A 71 10.15 10.64 -7.96
N LEU A 72 9.03 10.70 -7.24
CA LEU A 72 7.70 10.57 -7.83
C LEU A 72 7.54 11.73 -8.82
N ASP A 73 7.83 11.44 -10.08
CA ASP A 73 8.02 12.46 -11.10
C ASP A 73 6.69 13.14 -11.47
N GLN A 74 6.81 14.39 -11.94
CA GLN A 74 5.72 15.11 -12.62
C GLN A 74 5.15 14.34 -13.82
N SER A 75 5.89 13.35 -14.33
CA SER A 75 5.43 12.43 -15.38
C SER A 75 4.20 11.63 -14.93
N PHE A 76 4.10 11.23 -13.67
CA PHE A 76 2.90 10.62 -13.08
C PHE A 76 1.71 11.59 -13.10
N LEU A 77 1.93 12.82 -12.61
CA LEU A 77 0.88 13.83 -12.58
C LEU A 77 0.37 14.13 -13.99
N LYS A 78 1.26 14.25 -14.97
CA LYS A 78 0.87 14.41 -16.37
C LYS A 78 0.11 13.19 -16.88
N ARG A 79 0.56 11.97 -16.54
CA ARG A 79 -0.07 10.70 -16.92
C ARG A 79 -1.47 10.53 -16.36
N TRP A 80 -1.83 11.13 -15.22
CA TRP A 80 -3.16 10.92 -14.59
C TRP A 80 -3.98 12.20 -14.39
N SER A 81 -3.47 13.36 -14.82
CA SER A 81 -4.13 14.67 -14.71
C SER A 81 -5.57 14.70 -15.26
N GLY A 82 -5.91 13.82 -16.20
CA GLY A 82 -7.24 13.69 -16.79
C GLY A 82 -8.27 12.88 -15.97
N LEU A 83 -7.85 12.08 -14.99
CA LEU A 83 -8.76 11.36 -14.09
C LEU A 83 -9.39 12.32 -13.06
N SER A 84 -8.65 13.36 -12.70
CA SER A 84 -8.83 14.17 -11.49
C SER A 84 -9.54 15.52 -11.70
N ARG A 85 -10.36 15.70 -12.75
CA ARG A 85 -11.00 17.01 -13.04
C ARG A 85 -11.76 17.63 -11.86
N TRP A 86 -12.23 16.81 -10.90
CA TRP A 86 -12.93 17.27 -9.67
C TRP A 86 -12.60 16.48 -8.39
N ARG A 87 -11.78 15.42 -8.49
CA ARG A 87 -11.46 14.50 -7.37
C ARG A 87 -10.06 13.97 -7.60
N ALA A 88 -9.14 14.20 -6.65
CA ALA A 88 -7.81 13.59 -6.70
C ALA A 88 -7.86 12.11 -6.25
N LEU A 89 -6.69 11.51 -6.08
CA LEU A 89 -6.57 10.13 -5.58
C LEU A 89 -7.20 10.00 -4.19
N ASP A 90 -7.80 8.84 -3.92
CA ASP A 90 -8.42 8.51 -2.63
C ASP A 90 -7.40 8.15 -1.55
N GLY A 91 -6.20 7.77 -1.97
CA GLY A 91 -5.11 7.46 -1.07
C GLY A 91 -3.90 6.90 -1.81
N VAL A 92 -2.83 6.75 -1.05
CA VAL A 92 -1.58 6.14 -1.47
C VAL A 92 -1.33 4.92 -0.60
N VAL A 93 -1.02 3.79 -1.23
CA VAL A 93 -0.51 2.59 -0.59
C VAL A 93 0.98 2.54 -0.88
N TRP A 94 1.79 2.55 0.16
CA TRP A 94 3.24 2.40 0.02
C TRP A 94 3.64 0.98 0.38
N ALA A 95 4.00 0.22 -0.64
CA ALA A 95 4.57 -1.11 -0.58
C ALA A 95 6.04 -1.05 -0.13
N LEU A 96 6.36 -1.77 0.93
CA LEU A 96 7.64 -1.78 1.61
C LEU A 96 8.04 -3.22 1.93
N ASN A 97 9.33 -3.51 1.97
CA ASN A 97 9.84 -4.74 2.59
C ASN A 97 10.28 -4.49 4.05
N GLU A 98 10.70 -5.56 4.73
CA GLU A 98 11.15 -5.51 6.13
C GLU A 98 12.37 -4.59 6.34
N THR A 99 13.32 -4.55 5.40
CA THR A 99 14.54 -3.74 5.54
C THR A 99 14.24 -2.26 5.33
N GLN A 100 13.39 -1.92 4.37
CA GLN A 100 12.93 -0.55 4.12
C GLN A 100 12.07 -0.04 5.28
N ALA A 101 11.21 -0.89 5.85
CA ALA A 101 10.39 -0.54 7.02
C ALA A 101 11.24 -0.33 8.29
N ALA A 102 12.46 -0.87 8.34
CA ALA A 102 13.42 -0.69 9.43
C ALA A 102 14.41 0.47 9.21
N ASP A 103 14.45 1.05 8.01
CA ASP A 103 15.34 2.16 7.68
C ASP A 103 14.60 3.50 7.82
N ASP A 104 14.84 4.20 8.93
CA ASP A 104 14.25 5.52 9.22
C ASP A 104 14.57 6.56 8.13
N VAL A 105 15.73 6.46 7.48
CA VAL A 105 16.14 7.39 6.42
C VAL A 105 15.35 7.12 5.16
N ALA A 106 15.21 5.84 4.76
CA ALA A 106 14.40 5.44 3.62
C ALA A 106 12.91 5.77 3.82
N MET A 107 12.40 5.54 5.03
CA MET A 107 11.04 5.89 5.43
C MET A 107 10.79 7.39 5.36
N GLY A 108 11.68 8.20 5.96
CA GLY A 108 11.58 9.65 5.89
C GLY A 108 11.67 10.20 4.47
N LYS A 109 12.52 9.62 3.61
CA LYS A 109 12.62 10.00 2.19
C LYS A 109 11.30 9.75 1.46
N GLY A 110 10.72 8.56 1.56
CA GLY A 110 9.48 8.25 0.84
C GLY A 110 8.26 9.01 1.37
N VAL A 111 8.13 9.24 2.69
CA VAL A 111 7.06 10.11 3.23
C VAL A 111 7.17 11.51 2.62
N ARG A 112 8.37 12.09 2.56
CA ARG A 112 8.59 13.41 1.94
C ARG A 112 8.25 13.43 0.45
N GLN A 113 8.42 12.33 -0.27
CA GLN A 113 8.00 12.24 -1.66
C GLN A 113 6.48 12.22 -1.80
N VAL A 114 5.78 11.44 -0.98
CA VAL A 114 4.30 11.44 -0.96
C VAL A 114 3.78 12.83 -0.59
N GLN A 115 4.43 13.54 0.33
CA GLN A 115 4.08 14.92 0.65
C GLN A 115 4.30 15.89 -0.50
N ARG A 116 5.37 15.72 -1.29
CA ARG A 116 5.57 16.51 -2.52
C ARG A 116 4.43 16.25 -3.50
N LEU A 117 4.08 14.99 -3.72
CA LEU A 117 2.97 14.61 -4.58
C LEU A 117 1.63 15.21 -4.09
N ALA A 118 1.35 15.14 -2.79
CA ALA A 118 0.17 15.73 -2.18
C ALA A 118 0.10 17.25 -2.40
N ARG A 119 1.23 17.94 -2.23
CA ARG A 119 1.35 19.39 -2.48
C ARG A 119 1.15 19.74 -3.95
N ASP A 120 1.75 18.98 -4.86
CA ASP A 120 1.62 19.21 -6.31
C ASP A 120 0.18 18.98 -6.79
N LEU A 121 -0.51 17.99 -6.21
CA LEU A 121 -1.94 17.76 -6.43
C LEU A 121 -2.84 18.77 -5.71
N ARG A 122 -2.29 19.56 -4.78
CA ARG A 122 -3.03 20.43 -3.85
C ARG A 122 -4.16 19.67 -3.13
N TRP A 123 -3.88 18.43 -2.73
CA TRP A 123 -4.85 17.52 -2.15
C TRP A 123 -4.25 16.77 -0.97
N GLN A 124 -5.05 16.45 0.04
CA GLN A 124 -4.61 15.56 1.11
C GLN A 124 -4.58 14.13 0.58
N LEU A 125 -3.43 13.47 0.68
CA LEU A 125 -3.26 12.08 0.24
C LEU A 125 -3.13 11.17 1.46
N PRO A 126 -4.21 10.48 1.86
CA PRO A 126 -4.12 9.52 2.94
C PRO A 126 -3.15 8.39 2.58
N LEU A 127 -2.16 8.16 3.43
CA LEU A 127 -1.12 7.16 3.22
C LEU A 127 -1.42 5.90 4.03
N SER A 128 -1.36 4.74 3.39
CA SER A 128 -1.34 3.43 4.07
C SER A 128 -0.01 2.78 3.81
N LEU A 129 0.68 2.37 4.87
CA LEU A 129 1.93 1.62 4.74
C LEU A 129 1.60 0.14 4.64
N TRP A 130 2.23 -0.56 3.70
CA TRP A 130 2.02 -1.98 3.49
C TRP A 130 3.37 -2.69 3.44
N GLN A 131 3.69 -3.39 4.52
CA GLN A 131 4.90 -4.21 4.61
C GLN A 131 4.63 -5.61 4.04
N VAL A 132 5.37 -5.94 2.98
CA VAL A 132 5.46 -7.30 2.44
C VAL A 132 6.46 -8.06 3.29
N CYS A 133 5.98 -9.10 3.97
CA CYS A 133 6.78 -9.97 4.81
C CYS A 133 7.34 -11.15 4.01
N GLY A 134 8.56 -11.57 4.34
CA GLY A 134 9.12 -12.80 3.80
C GLY A 134 8.47 -14.03 4.41
N SER A 135 8.62 -15.20 3.78
CA SER A 135 8.34 -16.51 4.39
C SER A 135 9.45 -17.47 3.98
N ALA A 136 9.94 -18.26 4.94
CA ALA A 136 10.97 -19.26 4.67
C ALA A 136 10.46 -20.46 3.84
N TRP A 137 9.15 -20.63 3.76
CA TRP A 137 8.51 -21.66 2.93
C TRP A 137 7.25 -21.13 2.26
N ALA A 138 6.89 -21.78 1.15
CA ALA A 138 5.75 -21.43 0.31
C ALA A 138 4.42 -21.71 1.05
N GLN A 139 3.50 -20.74 1.01
CA GLN A 139 2.15 -20.82 1.61
C GLN A 139 1.10 -20.69 0.50
N ASP A 140 1.25 -21.48 -0.55
CA ASP A 140 0.57 -21.29 -1.83
C ASP A 140 -0.95 -21.53 -1.77
N THR A 141 -1.39 -22.29 -0.78
CA THR A 141 -2.81 -22.60 -0.54
C THR A 141 -3.51 -21.58 0.35
N ARG A 142 -2.75 -20.68 1.00
CA ARG A 142 -3.28 -19.65 1.87
C ARG A 142 -3.90 -18.54 1.03
N LYS A 143 -5.15 -18.17 1.33
CA LYS A 143 -5.75 -16.96 0.75
C LYS A 143 -4.94 -15.74 1.19
N ALA A 144 -4.41 -15.00 0.22
CA ALA A 144 -3.70 -13.76 0.49
C ALA A 144 -4.65 -12.76 1.15
N GLN A 145 -4.44 -12.51 2.44
CA GLN A 145 -5.20 -11.53 3.20
C GLN A 145 -4.22 -10.55 3.86
N PRO A 146 -4.35 -9.24 3.58
CA PRO A 146 -3.64 -8.24 4.36
C PRO A 146 -4.21 -8.22 5.77
N VAL A 147 -3.34 -8.13 6.75
CA VAL A 147 -3.68 -7.97 8.16
C VAL A 147 -2.96 -6.74 8.69
N GLY A 148 -3.61 -5.96 9.54
CA GLY A 148 -3.05 -4.68 9.94
C GLY A 148 -3.99 -3.91 10.83
N CYS A 149 -3.60 -2.68 11.17
CA CYS A 149 -4.41 -1.77 11.95
C CYS A 149 -4.68 -0.50 11.16
N GLN A 150 -5.94 -0.08 11.20
CA GLN A 150 -6.33 1.25 10.77
C GLN A 150 -6.02 2.25 11.89
N LEU A 151 -5.50 3.42 11.51
CA LEU A 151 -5.15 4.51 12.40
C LEU A 151 -6.13 5.68 12.22
N PRO A 152 -6.44 6.42 13.31
CA PRO A 152 -7.21 7.64 13.21
C PRO A 152 -6.42 8.72 12.45
N GLU A 153 -7.12 9.72 11.92
CA GLU A 153 -6.52 10.83 11.15
C GLU A 153 -5.41 11.55 11.88
N ARG A 154 -5.54 11.66 13.21
CA ARG A 154 -4.51 12.13 14.12
C ARG A 154 -4.15 10.97 15.01
N PHE A 155 -2.98 10.38 14.78
CA PHE A 155 -2.46 9.32 15.64
C PHE A 155 -1.30 9.83 16.48
N SER A 156 -1.14 9.25 17.67
CA SER A 156 0.03 9.42 18.52
C SER A 156 0.79 8.10 18.60
N ALA A 157 2.05 8.14 19.05
CA ALA A 157 2.83 6.94 19.29
C ALA A 157 2.09 5.93 20.19
N ALA A 158 1.36 6.40 21.21
CA ALA A 158 0.57 5.57 22.11
C ALA A 158 -0.65 4.93 21.41
N VAL A 159 -1.32 5.65 20.50
CA VAL A 159 -2.44 5.10 19.72
C VAL A 159 -1.96 4.02 18.77
N LEU A 160 -0.82 4.23 18.11
CA LEU A 160 -0.19 3.24 17.24
C LEU A 160 0.21 1.99 18.03
N ASP A 161 0.87 2.17 19.17
CA ASP A 161 1.30 1.09 20.05
C ASP A 161 0.10 0.25 20.51
N ALA A 162 -0.98 0.89 20.97
CA ALA A 162 -2.22 0.22 21.33
C ALA A 162 -2.88 -0.49 20.14
N ALA A 163 -2.88 0.12 18.96
CA ALA A 163 -3.47 -0.45 17.75
C ALA A 163 -2.74 -1.72 17.32
N LEU A 164 -1.40 -1.72 17.31
CA LEU A 164 -0.60 -2.89 16.97
C LEU A 164 -0.68 -3.98 18.06
N ASN A 165 -0.66 -3.61 19.34
CA ASN A 165 -0.82 -4.56 20.44
C ASN A 165 -2.17 -5.30 20.38
N ARG A 166 -3.25 -4.61 19.98
CA ARG A 166 -4.57 -5.22 19.76
C ARG A 166 -4.60 -6.25 18.65
N LEU A 167 -3.65 -6.22 17.71
CA LEU A 167 -3.55 -7.24 16.64
C LEU A 167 -2.93 -8.54 17.13
N LEU A 168 -2.09 -8.52 18.17
CA LEU A 168 -1.28 -9.68 18.56
C LEU A 168 -2.13 -10.91 18.90
N GLU A 169 -3.18 -10.73 19.70
CA GLU A 169 -4.02 -11.83 20.15
C GLU A 169 -4.90 -12.41 19.02
N PRO A 170 -5.63 -11.59 18.22
CA PRO A 170 -6.30 -12.08 17.02
C PRO A 170 -5.38 -12.80 16.03
N LEU A 171 -4.19 -12.25 15.77
CA LEU A 171 -3.20 -12.85 14.88
C LEU A 171 -2.73 -14.21 15.38
N ARG A 172 -2.43 -14.33 16.67
CA ARG A 172 -2.02 -15.60 17.28
C ARG A 172 -3.11 -16.65 17.16
N ARG A 173 -4.35 -16.31 17.50
CA ARG A 173 -5.49 -17.24 17.43
C ARG A 173 -5.77 -17.69 16.00
N ALA A 174 -5.82 -16.75 15.07
CA ALA A 174 -6.04 -17.05 13.65
C ALA A 174 -4.87 -17.85 13.06
N GLY A 175 -3.63 -17.54 13.42
CA GLY A 175 -2.44 -18.27 12.99
C GLY A 175 -2.42 -19.71 13.49
N LEU A 176 -2.73 -19.95 14.77
CA LEU A 176 -2.86 -21.31 15.31
C LEU A 176 -3.98 -22.09 14.61
N ALA A 177 -5.11 -21.46 14.33
CA ALA A 177 -6.20 -22.09 13.58
C ALA A 177 -5.80 -22.43 12.13
N GLN A 178 -5.06 -21.56 11.45
CA GLN A 178 -4.53 -21.81 10.11
C GLN A 178 -3.53 -22.97 10.12
N MET A 179 -2.60 -23.00 11.09
CA MET A 179 -1.63 -24.09 11.25
C MET A 179 -2.28 -25.44 11.54
N ASN A 180 -3.36 -25.46 12.33
CA ASN A 180 -4.11 -26.70 12.60
C ASN A 180 -4.74 -27.29 11.32
N ALA A 181 -5.09 -26.45 10.35
CA ALA A 181 -5.61 -26.89 9.05
C ALA A 181 -4.46 -27.25 8.09
N VAL A 182 -3.47 -26.37 7.98
CA VAL A 182 -2.28 -26.52 7.13
C VAL A 182 -1.07 -26.07 7.94
N MET A 183 -0.25 -27.01 8.40
CA MET A 183 0.89 -26.73 9.30
C MET A 183 1.88 -25.68 8.77
N LYS A 184 1.93 -25.49 7.45
CA LYS A 184 2.77 -24.49 6.78
C LYS A 184 2.20 -23.07 6.88
N ASP A 185 0.94 -22.86 7.23
CA ASP A 185 0.33 -21.52 7.25
C ASP A 185 0.62 -20.77 8.56
N ASP A 186 1.92 -20.58 8.85
CA ASP A 186 2.40 -19.97 10.10
C ASP A 186 2.38 -18.45 10.10
N PHE A 187 2.10 -17.80 8.97
CA PHE A 187 2.42 -16.38 8.76
C PHE A 187 1.83 -15.48 9.83
N LEU A 188 0.56 -15.68 10.20
CA LEU A 188 -0.09 -14.85 11.21
C LEU A 188 0.50 -15.05 12.61
N LEU A 189 0.91 -16.29 12.93
CA LEU A 189 1.54 -16.61 14.20
C LEU A 189 2.94 -16.00 14.28
N ARG A 190 3.73 -16.15 13.22
CA ARG A 190 5.05 -15.55 13.08
C ARG A 190 4.97 -14.03 13.12
N LEU A 191 4.06 -13.41 12.38
CA LEU A 191 3.83 -11.97 12.41
C LEU A 191 3.48 -11.50 13.83
N SER A 192 2.60 -12.22 14.56
CA SER A 192 2.31 -11.87 15.97
C SER A 192 3.56 -11.93 16.84
N ARG A 193 4.42 -12.94 16.67
CA ARG A 193 5.66 -13.08 17.44
C ARG A 193 6.63 -11.94 17.12
N ASP A 194 6.84 -11.67 15.84
CA ASP A 194 7.84 -10.70 15.37
C ASP A 194 7.40 -9.26 15.70
N LEU A 195 6.08 -8.97 15.63
CA LEU A 195 5.52 -7.71 16.12
C LEU A 195 5.70 -7.54 17.64
N LYS A 196 5.45 -8.59 18.42
CA LYS A 196 5.62 -8.55 19.89
C LYS A 196 7.08 -8.40 20.31
N GLY A 197 8.01 -8.99 19.57
CA GLY A 197 9.44 -8.95 19.88
C GLY A 197 10.02 -7.55 19.71
N GLU A 198 10.09 -7.07 18.46
CA GLU A 198 10.73 -5.79 18.13
C GLU A 198 9.88 -4.94 17.16
N GLY A 199 8.90 -5.54 16.48
CA GLY A 199 8.17 -4.86 15.42
C GLY A 199 7.33 -3.68 15.89
N ILE A 200 6.66 -3.79 17.06
CA ILE A 200 5.87 -2.68 17.63
C ILE A 200 6.77 -1.52 18.02
N ASP A 201 7.87 -1.80 18.74
CA ASP A 201 8.82 -0.78 19.17
C ASP A 201 9.45 -0.06 17.97
N ARG A 202 9.80 -0.80 16.92
CA ARG A 202 10.33 -0.27 15.67
C ARG A 202 9.32 0.65 14.97
N TRP A 203 8.11 0.16 14.70
CA TRP A 203 7.07 0.98 14.07
C TRP A 203 6.74 2.22 14.89
N ARG A 204 6.70 2.10 16.22
CA ARG A 204 6.51 3.24 17.12
C ARG A 204 7.63 4.26 16.97
N HIS A 205 8.89 3.82 16.96
CA HIS A 205 10.04 4.69 16.81
C HIS A 205 10.01 5.44 15.48
N THR A 206 9.96 4.71 14.36
CA THR A 206 9.98 5.27 13.01
C THR A 206 8.82 6.22 12.75
N LEU A 207 7.58 5.84 13.12
CA LEU A 207 6.41 6.66 12.84
C LEU A 207 6.25 7.85 13.79
N ALA A 208 6.80 7.78 15.02
CA ALA A 208 6.84 8.93 15.92
C ALA A 208 7.71 10.06 15.35
N HIS A 209 8.88 9.73 14.78
CA HIS A 209 9.74 10.73 14.12
C HIS A 209 9.08 11.38 12.90
N LEU A 210 8.20 10.64 12.22
CA LEU A 210 7.49 11.11 11.02
C LEU A 210 6.11 11.71 11.32
N ALA A 211 5.69 11.77 12.59
CA ALA A 211 4.37 12.27 12.98
C ALA A 211 4.09 13.70 12.50
N GLY A 212 5.10 14.58 12.55
CA GLY A 212 5.01 15.95 12.03
C GLY A 212 4.81 16.01 10.52
N GLU A 213 5.37 15.04 9.79
CA GLU A 213 5.21 14.95 8.33
C GLU A 213 3.80 14.44 7.97
N PHE A 214 3.27 13.46 8.70
CA PHE A 214 1.91 12.96 8.45
C PHE A 214 0.84 14.02 8.71
N ALA A 215 1.07 14.92 9.66
CA ALA A 215 0.17 16.05 9.90
C ALA A 215 0.13 17.06 8.73
N ARG A 216 1.11 17.05 7.83
CA ARG A 216 1.25 17.99 6.71
C ARG A 216 0.78 17.38 5.39
N GLY A 217 -0.53 17.11 5.31
CA GLY A 217 -1.21 16.75 4.05
C GLY A 217 -1.10 15.28 3.63
N VAL A 218 -0.42 14.43 4.41
CA VAL A 218 -0.29 12.98 4.16
C VAL A 218 -0.72 12.22 5.40
N PRO A 219 -2.03 12.22 5.76
CA PRO A 219 -2.48 11.57 6.97
C PRO A 219 -2.27 10.06 6.87
N LEU A 220 -1.54 9.48 7.82
CA LEU A 220 -1.34 8.04 7.90
C LEU A 220 -2.65 7.36 8.33
N ARG A 221 -3.17 6.45 7.50
CA ARG A 221 -4.44 5.73 7.70
C ARG A 221 -4.28 4.34 8.25
N GLY A 222 -3.08 3.76 8.18
CA GLY A 222 -2.86 2.43 8.70
C GLY A 222 -1.53 1.82 8.29
N VAL A 223 -1.24 0.71 8.96
CA VAL A 223 -0.11 -0.17 8.66
C VAL A 223 -0.66 -1.56 8.41
N TRP A 224 -0.26 -2.13 7.28
CA TRP A 224 -0.72 -3.42 6.77
C TRP A 224 0.46 -4.36 6.54
N PHE A 225 0.20 -5.65 6.68
CA PHE A 225 1.17 -6.73 6.56
C PHE A 225 0.57 -7.83 5.69
N SER A 226 1.33 -8.33 4.74
CA SER A 226 0.93 -9.52 3.99
C SER A 226 2.15 -10.32 3.52
N LEU A 227 1.91 -11.57 3.16
CA LEU A 227 2.81 -12.28 2.26
C LEU A 227 2.60 -11.80 0.81
N PRO A 228 3.56 -12.08 -0.09
CA PRO A 228 3.35 -11.93 -1.52
C PRO A 228 2.12 -12.69 -1.99
N VAL A 229 1.30 -12.05 -2.81
CA VAL A 229 0.18 -12.67 -3.51
C VAL A 229 0.73 -13.66 -4.52
N GLN A 230 0.21 -14.88 -4.50
CA GLN A 230 0.52 -15.90 -5.51
C GLN A 230 -0.01 -15.44 -6.87
N ARG A 231 0.81 -15.58 -7.91
CA ARG A 231 0.31 -15.44 -9.28
C ARG A 231 -0.69 -16.56 -9.52
N SER A 232 -1.92 -16.20 -9.84
CA SER A 232 -2.82 -17.16 -10.48
C SER A 232 -2.26 -17.40 -11.89
N PRO A 233 -1.97 -18.64 -12.29
CA PRO A 233 -1.46 -18.96 -13.62
C PRO A 233 -2.47 -18.63 -14.73
#